data_AF-A0A970WRJ1-F1
#
_entry.id   AF-A0A970WRJ1-F1
#
_cell.length_a   1.000
_cell.length_b   1.000
_cell.length_c   1.000
_cell.angle_alpha   90.00
_cell.angle_beta   90.00
_cell.angle_gamma   90.00
#
_symmetry.space_group_name_H-M   'P 1'
#
loop_
_entity.id
_entity.type
_entity.pdbx_description
1 polymer ?
#
loop_
_entity_poly.entity_id
_entity_poly.type
_entity_poly.pdbx_seq_one_letter_code
_entity_poly.pdbx_strand_id
1 'polypeptide(L)'
;MPNELTTIETKLDAIEKATEAYEVQIQQVAGHALRRTLLTARTLNAIRDALTDEVMREAVMPLQGRATGFLTDQNKEGGYELATVREVVLDALIHGARLTNNEINVIIGRLYLAKNYFVRQIQESKDITNFQIHLGGVEQKGGHAYVDAIAAWVQAGELREIRKIRKKIDGAPFDERIAVRVNAGMGEDAIRGKAVRKLLAEVWKTATGITTDEPDTIDADAFVVDHGQHLLFDTQPWQDEAAENQQAPPDADQVALIAEYEKKLAECTERAHVGPVAKQAGGDTRLTGESKKVVSGLATQRRRDLTK
;
A
#
# COMPACT_ATOMS: atom_id res chain seq x y z
N MET A 1 -4.37 -41.16 -27.08
CA MET A 1 -4.16 -41.37 -25.63
C MET A 1 -2.72 -41.07 -25.18
N PRO A 2 -1.62 -41.71 -25.65
CA PRO A 2 -0.26 -41.25 -25.26
C PRO A 2 0.19 -39.94 -25.94
N ASN A 3 -0.30 -39.65 -27.15
CA ASN A 3 0.20 -38.57 -28.01
C ASN A 3 -0.41 -37.18 -27.73
N GLU A 4 -1.57 -37.13 -27.07
CA GLU A 4 -2.31 -35.89 -26.77
C GLU A 4 -1.81 -35.27 -25.47
N LEU A 5 -1.61 -36.06 -24.41
CA LEU A 5 -1.03 -35.61 -23.15
C LEU A 5 0.37 -35.00 -23.34
N THR A 6 1.21 -35.62 -24.17
CA THR A 6 2.53 -35.07 -24.53
C THR A 6 2.43 -33.73 -25.27
N THR A 7 1.34 -33.48 -25.99
CA THR A 7 1.11 -32.22 -26.71
C THR A 7 0.72 -31.10 -25.75
N ILE A 8 -0.15 -31.39 -24.78
CA ILE A 8 -0.53 -30.43 -23.72
C ILE A 8 0.66 -30.08 -22.83
N GLU A 9 1.42 -31.08 -22.37
CA GLU A 9 2.64 -30.86 -21.58
C GLU A 9 3.62 -29.93 -22.32
N THR A 10 3.86 -30.18 -23.61
CA THR A 10 4.71 -29.31 -24.45
C THR A 10 4.21 -27.86 -24.50
N LYS A 11 2.89 -27.65 -24.50
CA LYS A 11 2.29 -26.30 -24.50
C LYS A 11 2.42 -25.63 -23.14
N LEU A 12 2.27 -26.37 -22.05
CA LEU A 12 2.49 -25.87 -20.70
C LEU A 12 3.95 -25.45 -20.49
N ASP A 13 4.91 -26.29 -20.92
CA ASP A 13 6.34 -25.96 -20.89
C ASP A 13 6.64 -24.67 -21.68
N ALA A 14 5.96 -24.47 -22.82
CA ALA A 14 6.11 -23.25 -23.62
C ALA A 14 5.59 -22.01 -22.89
N ILE A 15 4.49 -22.13 -22.13
CA ILE A 15 3.95 -21.05 -21.29
C ILE A 15 4.94 -20.71 -20.18
N GLU A 16 5.39 -21.72 -19.43
CA GLU A 16 6.34 -21.54 -18.32
C GLU A 16 7.60 -20.84 -18.79
N LYS A 17 8.22 -21.34 -19.87
CA LYS A 17 9.39 -20.73 -20.48
C LYS A 17 9.16 -19.28 -20.92
N ALA A 18 7.98 -18.97 -21.47
CA ALA A 18 7.64 -17.61 -21.88
C ALA A 18 7.50 -16.67 -20.67
N THR A 19 6.85 -17.13 -19.60
CA THR A 19 6.67 -16.35 -18.35
C THR A 19 7.98 -16.12 -17.62
N GLU A 20 8.83 -17.15 -17.47
CA GLU A 20 10.15 -17.03 -16.85
C GLU A 20 11.06 -16.07 -17.63
N ALA A 21 11.09 -16.21 -18.96
CA ALA A 21 11.87 -15.32 -19.81
C ALA A 21 11.38 -13.87 -19.70
N TYR A 22 10.08 -13.65 -19.58
CA TYR A 22 9.50 -12.32 -19.39
C TYR A 22 9.92 -11.70 -18.05
N GLU A 23 9.86 -12.46 -16.96
CA GLU A 23 10.25 -11.97 -15.62
C GLU A 23 11.71 -11.48 -15.59
N VAL A 24 12.62 -12.21 -16.23
CA VAL A 24 14.03 -11.79 -16.32
C VAL A 24 14.19 -10.57 -17.23
N GLN A 25 13.55 -10.57 -18.40
CA GLN A 25 13.75 -9.51 -19.40
C GLN A 25 13.10 -8.19 -18.97
N ILE A 26 11.96 -8.22 -18.29
CA ILE A 26 11.22 -7.02 -17.89
C ILE A 26 11.99 -6.18 -16.87
N GLN A 27 12.81 -6.83 -16.02
CA GLN A 27 13.74 -6.17 -15.10
C GLN A 27 14.89 -5.49 -15.85
N GLN A 28 15.44 -6.13 -16.88
CA GLN A 28 16.53 -5.57 -17.70
C GLN A 28 16.10 -4.33 -18.48
N VAL A 29 14.80 -4.19 -18.76
CA VAL A 29 14.24 -3.04 -19.49
C VAL A 29 13.45 -2.06 -18.59
N ALA A 30 13.62 -2.10 -17.27
CA ALA A 30 12.84 -1.31 -16.31
C ALA A 30 12.78 0.21 -16.66
N GLY A 31 13.87 0.80 -17.15
CA GLY A 31 13.94 2.21 -17.56
C GLY A 31 13.46 2.54 -18.99
N HIS A 32 12.96 1.56 -19.76
CA HIS A 32 12.68 1.73 -21.19
C HIS A 32 11.21 1.44 -21.53
N ALA A 33 10.34 2.46 -21.40
CA ALA A 33 8.88 2.33 -21.58
C ALA A 33 8.45 1.64 -22.89
N LEU A 34 9.00 2.03 -24.04
CA LEU A 34 8.68 1.41 -25.32
C LEU A 34 9.12 -0.07 -25.37
N ARG A 35 10.33 -0.38 -24.87
CA ARG A 35 10.83 -1.78 -24.84
C ARG A 35 9.96 -2.65 -23.94
N ARG A 36 9.55 -2.14 -22.77
CA ARG A 36 8.62 -2.82 -21.88
C ARG A 36 7.29 -3.13 -22.56
N THR A 37 6.75 -2.16 -23.30
CA THR A 37 5.49 -2.31 -24.04
C THR A 37 5.60 -3.41 -25.09
N LEU A 38 6.63 -3.35 -25.94
CA LEU A 38 6.84 -4.34 -27.00
C LEU A 38 7.15 -5.74 -26.46
N LEU A 39 7.93 -5.82 -25.38
CA LEU A 39 8.23 -7.08 -24.69
C LEU A 39 6.94 -7.70 -24.13
N THR A 40 6.13 -6.92 -23.43
CA THR A 40 4.85 -7.38 -22.86
C THR A 40 3.91 -7.87 -23.95
N ALA A 41 3.73 -7.10 -25.03
CA ALA A 41 2.88 -7.50 -26.16
C ALA A 41 3.37 -8.80 -26.82
N ARG A 42 4.69 -8.95 -27.01
CA ARG A 42 5.29 -10.18 -27.57
C ARG A 42 5.04 -11.38 -26.68
N THR A 43 5.26 -11.25 -25.37
CA THR A 43 5.03 -12.33 -24.41
C THR A 43 3.56 -12.71 -24.35
N LEU A 44 2.66 -11.73 -24.30
CA LEU A 44 1.21 -11.97 -24.34
C LEU A 44 0.81 -12.80 -25.56
N ASN A 45 1.33 -12.48 -26.76
CA ASN A 45 1.04 -13.26 -27.95
C ASN A 45 1.59 -14.69 -27.86
N ALA A 46 2.81 -14.88 -27.36
CA ALA A 46 3.40 -16.21 -27.20
C ALA A 46 2.61 -17.09 -26.22
N ILE A 47 2.16 -16.53 -25.09
CA ILE A 47 1.32 -17.24 -24.12
C ILE A 47 -0.05 -17.54 -24.74
N ARG A 48 -0.66 -16.59 -25.46
CA ARG A 48 -1.96 -16.79 -26.12
C ARG A 48 -1.91 -17.94 -27.14
N ASP A 49 -0.84 -18.04 -27.93
CA ASP A 49 -0.65 -19.12 -28.91
C ASP A 49 -0.47 -20.50 -28.26
N ALA A 50 0.01 -20.54 -27.01
CA ALA A 50 0.16 -21.76 -26.23
C ALA A 50 -1.12 -22.14 -25.45
N LEU A 51 -1.94 -21.15 -25.05
CA LEU A 51 -3.27 -21.34 -24.44
C LEU A 51 -4.35 -21.72 -25.46
N THR A 52 -4.13 -22.85 -26.15
CA THR A 52 -5.07 -23.40 -27.13
C THR A 52 -6.43 -23.72 -26.50
N ASP A 53 -7.46 -23.89 -27.34
CA ASP A 53 -8.79 -24.36 -26.89
C ASP A 53 -8.72 -25.66 -26.09
N GLU A 54 -7.85 -26.58 -26.49
CA GLU A 54 -7.60 -27.87 -25.83
C GLU A 54 -7.02 -27.67 -24.42
N VAL A 55 -5.91 -26.93 -24.31
CA VAL A 55 -5.27 -26.61 -23.02
C VAL A 55 -6.27 -25.93 -22.08
N MET A 56 -7.05 -24.97 -22.61
CA MET A 56 -8.07 -24.28 -21.82
C MET A 56 -9.13 -25.26 -21.30
N ARG A 57 -9.69 -26.13 -22.15
CA ARG A 57 -10.77 -27.06 -21.76
C ARG A 57 -10.30 -28.12 -20.77
N GLU A 58 -9.08 -28.61 -20.90
CA GLU A 58 -8.59 -29.73 -20.10
C GLU A 58 -7.91 -29.29 -18.79
N ALA A 59 -7.16 -28.19 -18.81
CA ALA A 59 -6.35 -27.77 -17.67
C ALA A 59 -6.94 -26.59 -16.89
N VAL A 60 -7.62 -25.65 -17.56
CA VAL A 60 -8.00 -24.36 -16.97
C VAL A 60 -9.49 -24.30 -16.62
N MET A 61 -10.37 -24.55 -17.58
CA MET A 61 -11.82 -24.46 -17.39
C MET A 61 -12.36 -25.35 -16.24
N PRO A 62 -11.80 -26.55 -15.95
CA PRO A 62 -12.23 -27.34 -14.80
C PRO A 62 -11.96 -26.68 -13.44
N LEU A 63 -11.08 -25.68 -13.38
CA LEU A 63 -10.76 -24.91 -12.16
C LEU A 63 -11.77 -23.79 -11.90
N GLN A 64 -12.51 -23.35 -12.93
CA GLN A 64 -13.51 -22.29 -12.81
C GLN A 64 -14.62 -22.70 -11.83
N GLY A 65 -14.96 -21.78 -10.93
CA GLY A 65 -16.01 -21.97 -9.93
C GLY A 65 -15.64 -22.87 -8.77
N ARG A 66 -14.36 -23.28 -8.66
CA ARG A 66 -13.86 -24.10 -7.57
C ARG A 66 -13.00 -23.27 -6.61
N ALA A 67 -13.15 -23.50 -5.31
CA ALA A 67 -12.30 -22.88 -4.31
C ALA A 67 -10.81 -23.27 -4.42
N THR A 68 -10.52 -24.46 -4.96
CA THR A 68 -9.15 -24.90 -5.25
C THR A 68 -8.58 -24.29 -6.54
N GLY A 69 -9.45 -23.78 -7.41
CA GLY A 69 -9.13 -23.10 -8.66
C GLY A 69 -9.29 -21.59 -8.49
N PHE A 70 -10.30 -21.02 -9.17
CA PHE A 70 -10.68 -19.62 -9.06
C PHE A 70 -12.21 -19.45 -9.07
N LEU A 71 -12.69 -18.41 -8.39
CA LEU A 71 -14.11 -18.08 -8.35
C LEU A 71 -14.47 -17.01 -9.39
N THR A 72 -15.75 -16.97 -9.77
CA THR A 72 -16.31 -15.92 -10.62
C THR A 72 -17.60 -15.37 -10.03
N ASP A 73 -17.94 -14.14 -10.38
CA ASP A 73 -19.23 -13.53 -10.05
C ASP A 73 -20.41 -14.16 -10.82
N GLN A 74 -20.13 -14.96 -11.86
CA GLN A 74 -21.13 -15.71 -12.65
C GLN A 74 -21.18 -17.21 -12.31
N ASN A 75 -20.60 -17.66 -11.19
CA ASN A 75 -20.61 -19.09 -10.82
C ASN A 75 -22.02 -19.70 -10.77
N LYS A 76 -23.04 -18.92 -10.39
CA LYS A 76 -24.44 -19.39 -10.36
C LYS A 76 -25.06 -19.52 -11.76
N GLU A 77 -24.47 -18.87 -12.75
CA GLU A 77 -24.92 -18.81 -14.15
C GLU A 77 -24.12 -19.77 -15.05
N GLY A 78 -23.22 -20.57 -14.46
CA GLY A 78 -22.35 -21.51 -15.18
C GLY A 78 -20.93 -20.99 -15.43
N GLY A 79 -20.62 -19.76 -15.02
CA GLY A 79 -19.33 -19.11 -15.23
C GLY A 79 -19.17 -18.47 -16.61
N TYR A 80 -17.99 -17.92 -16.85
CA TYR A 80 -17.62 -17.26 -18.10
C TYR A 80 -17.23 -18.26 -19.19
N GLU A 81 -17.43 -17.85 -20.45
CA GLU A 81 -16.98 -18.64 -21.60
C GLU A 81 -15.45 -18.69 -21.72
N LEU A 82 -14.99 -19.71 -22.43
CA LEU A 82 -13.58 -20.02 -22.63
C LEU A 82 -12.75 -18.82 -23.12
N ALA A 83 -13.30 -18.03 -24.05
CA ALA A 83 -12.61 -16.86 -24.61
C ALA A 83 -12.33 -15.80 -23.53
N THR A 84 -13.31 -15.49 -22.69
CA THR A 84 -13.16 -14.55 -21.57
C THR A 84 -12.18 -15.07 -20.52
N VAL A 85 -12.31 -16.35 -20.14
CA VAL A 85 -11.40 -16.97 -19.16
C VAL A 85 -9.96 -16.99 -19.69
N ARG A 86 -9.75 -17.21 -20.99
CA ARG A 86 -8.42 -17.17 -21.61
C ARG A 86 -7.73 -15.82 -21.44
N GLU A 87 -8.43 -14.72 -21.72
CA GLU A 87 -7.83 -13.39 -21.57
C GLU A 87 -7.51 -13.07 -20.10
N VAL A 88 -8.35 -13.51 -19.15
CA VAL A 88 -8.06 -13.36 -17.72
C VAL A 88 -6.84 -14.19 -17.30
N VAL A 89 -6.73 -15.43 -17.79
CA VAL A 89 -5.57 -16.30 -17.52
C VAL A 89 -4.30 -15.71 -18.11
N LEU A 90 -4.39 -15.14 -19.31
CA LEU A 90 -3.29 -14.45 -19.96
C LEU A 90 -2.77 -13.29 -19.09
N ASP A 91 -3.66 -12.43 -18.60
CA ASP A 91 -3.31 -11.34 -17.69
C ASP A 91 -2.74 -11.88 -16.37
N ALA A 92 -3.34 -12.94 -15.80
CA ALA A 92 -2.90 -13.55 -14.56
C ALA A 92 -1.45 -14.04 -14.63
N LEU A 93 -1.08 -14.69 -15.74
CA LEU A 93 0.26 -15.23 -15.96
C LEU A 93 1.32 -14.13 -16.05
N ILE A 94 1.01 -12.98 -16.66
CA ILE A 94 1.91 -11.81 -16.68
C ILE A 94 2.13 -11.23 -15.28
N HIS A 95 1.12 -11.31 -14.41
CA HIS A 95 1.24 -10.93 -13.00
C HIS A 95 1.93 -12.01 -12.14
N GLY A 96 2.29 -13.16 -12.72
CA GLY A 96 2.85 -14.30 -12.00
C GLY A 96 1.85 -14.93 -11.02
N ALA A 97 0.55 -14.78 -11.25
CA ALA A 97 -0.49 -15.37 -10.41
C ALA A 97 -0.72 -16.86 -10.76
N ARG A 98 -1.02 -17.67 -9.75
CA ARG A 98 -1.39 -19.07 -9.95
C ARG A 98 -2.88 -19.16 -10.28
N LEU A 99 -3.27 -20.16 -11.09
CA LEU A 99 -4.69 -20.42 -11.40
C LEU A 99 -5.38 -21.24 -10.29
N THR A 100 -4.63 -21.60 -9.26
CA THR A 100 -5.08 -22.42 -8.13
C THR A 100 -5.04 -21.62 -6.84
N ASN A 101 -5.58 -22.23 -5.78
CA ASN A 101 -5.63 -21.64 -4.44
C ASN A 101 -6.36 -20.28 -4.41
N ASN A 102 -7.28 -20.05 -5.34
CA ASN A 102 -8.06 -18.83 -5.43
C ASN A 102 -7.17 -17.57 -5.38
N GLU A 103 -6.05 -17.58 -6.12
CA GLU A 103 -5.17 -16.43 -6.31
C GLU A 103 -5.73 -15.43 -7.31
N ILE A 104 -6.55 -15.89 -8.25
CA ILE A 104 -7.31 -15.04 -9.17
C ILE A 104 -8.79 -15.27 -8.98
N ASN A 105 -9.60 -14.28 -9.35
CA ASN A 105 -11.02 -14.40 -9.61
C ASN A 105 -11.35 -13.71 -10.94
N VAL A 106 -12.47 -14.10 -11.55
CA VAL A 106 -13.05 -13.36 -12.66
C VAL A 106 -14.22 -12.53 -12.14
N ILE A 107 -14.13 -11.20 -12.29
CA ILE A 107 -15.21 -10.29 -11.88
C ILE A 107 -15.53 -9.39 -13.08
N ILE A 108 -16.78 -9.43 -13.55
CA ILE A 108 -17.23 -8.68 -14.74
C ILE A 108 -16.29 -8.98 -15.94
N GLY A 109 -15.91 -10.24 -16.10
CA GLY A 109 -15.04 -10.71 -17.19
C GLY A 109 -13.59 -10.21 -17.13
N ARG A 110 -13.15 -9.65 -15.99
CA ARG A 110 -11.79 -9.12 -15.81
C ARG A 110 -11.03 -9.86 -14.72
N LEU A 111 -9.71 -9.82 -14.80
CA LEU A 111 -8.82 -10.32 -13.76
C LEU A 111 -9.03 -9.53 -12.47
N TYR A 112 -9.19 -10.27 -11.38
CA TYR A 112 -9.12 -9.74 -10.03
C TYR A 112 -8.11 -10.55 -9.22
N LEU A 113 -7.01 -9.95 -8.78
CA LEU A 113 -6.04 -10.64 -7.94
C LEU A 113 -6.60 -10.80 -6.52
N ALA A 114 -6.79 -12.03 -6.09
CA ALA A 114 -7.40 -12.30 -4.80
C ALA A 114 -6.40 -12.15 -3.65
N LYS A 115 -6.92 -12.20 -2.42
CA LYS A 115 -6.10 -12.14 -1.19
C LYS A 115 -4.94 -13.14 -1.22
N ASN A 116 -5.18 -14.36 -1.67
CA ASN A 116 -4.20 -15.45 -1.63
C ASN A 116 -3.01 -15.19 -2.56
N TYR A 117 -3.20 -14.45 -3.66
CA TYR A 117 -2.09 -14.02 -4.51
C TYR A 117 -1.11 -13.17 -3.73
N PHE A 118 -1.59 -12.09 -3.09
CA PHE A 118 -0.71 -11.19 -2.35
C PHE A 118 -0.11 -11.82 -1.11
N VAL A 119 -0.86 -12.70 -0.41
CA VAL A 119 -0.32 -13.49 0.71
C VAL A 119 0.90 -14.28 0.23
N ARG A 120 0.76 -15.00 -0.90
CA ARG A 120 1.87 -15.76 -1.46
C ARG A 120 3.04 -14.87 -1.86
N GLN A 121 2.78 -13.81 -2.63
CA GLN A 121 3.82 -12.90 -3.10
C GLN A 121 4.66 -12.35 -1.94
N ILE A 122 4.00 -11.97 -0.85
CA ILE A 122 4.68 -11.49 0.36
C ILE A 122 5.44 -12.61 1.09
N GLN A 123 4.88 -13.82 1.19
CA GLN A 123 5.50 -14.96 1.87
C GLN A 123 6.69 -15.55 1.11
N GLU A 124 6.62 -15.60 -0.22
CA GLU A 124 7.66 -16.14 -1.10
C GLU A 124 8.74 -15.07 -1.44
N SER A 125 8.48 -13.80 -1.13
CA SER A 125 9.45 -12.71 -1.31
C SER A 125 10.67 -12.91 -0.41
N LYS A 126 11.86 -12.77 -0.99
CA LYS A 126 13.13 -12.74 -0.25
C LYS A 126 13.40 -11.37 0.39
N ASP A 127 12.73 -10.34 -0.10
CA ASP A 127 12.97 -8.95 0.30
C ASP A 127 12.09 -8.53 1.47
N ILE A 128 10.98 -9.23 1.72
CA ILE A 128 10.02 -8.94 2.78
C ILE A 128 10.17 -9.97 3.89
N THR A 129 10.46 -9.52 5.11
CA THR A 129 10.56 -10.37 6.30
C THR A 129 9.77 -9.79 7.46
N ASN A 130 9.49 -10.60 8.49
CA ASN A 130 8.76 -10.17 9.70
C ASN A 130 7.43 -9.46 9.39
N PHE A 131 6.70 -9.93 8.38
CA PHE A 131 5.44 -9.35 7.94
C PHE A 131 4.32 -9.58 8.95
N GLN A 132 3.61 -8.51 9.33
CA GLN A 132 2.48 -8.54 10.27
C GLN A 132 1.36 -7.61 9.79
N ILE A 133 0.11 -8.03 10.03
CA ILE A 133 -1.08 -7.22 9.81
C ILE A 133 -1.89 -7.15 11.11
N HIS A 134 -2.39 -5.96 11.41
CA HIS A 134 -3.39 -5.74 12.44
C HIS A 134 -4.60 -5.05 11.84
N LEU A 135 -5.78 -5.63 12.04
CA LEU A 135 -7.06 -5.00 11.72
C LEU A 135 -7.66 -4.42 12.99
N GLY A 136 -8.13 -3.18 12.91
CA GLY A 136 -8.86 -2.53 13.99
C GLY A 136 -10.38 -2.64 13.80
N GLY A 137 -11.07 -1.58 14.24
CA GLY A 137 -12.52 -1.48 14.20
C GLY A 137 -13.07 -1.38 12.78
N VAL A 138 -14.31 -1.84 12.62
CA VAL A 138 -15.10 -1.69 11.39
C VAL A 138 -16.22 -0.70 11.68
N GLU A 139 -16.25 0.41 10.96
CA GLU A 139 -17.34 1.39 11.03
C GLU A 139 -18.15 1.35 9.75
N GLN A 140 -19.45 1.07 9.83
CA GLN A 140 -20.32 1.08 8.66
C GLN A 140 -21.07 2.41 8.54
N LYS A 141 -21.02 3.04 7.37
CA LYS A 141 -21.70 4.30 7.07
C LYS A 141 -22.01 4.38 5.57
N GLY A 142 -23.26 4.70 5.22
CA GLY A 142 -23.66 5.01 3.84
C GLY A 142 -23.37 3.90 2.82
N GLY A 143 -23.67 2.64 3.16
CA GLY A 143 -23.40 1.49 2.26
C GLY A 143 -21.92 1.09 2.16
N HIS A 144 -21.06 1.72 2.95
CA HIS A 144 -19.63 1.43 3.02
C HIS A 144 -19.24 1.01 4.43
N ALA A 145 -18.16 0.26 4.52
CA ALA A 145 -17.46 -0.07 5.75
C ALA A 145 -16.05 0.52 5.68
N TYR A 146 -15.64 1.16 6.76
CA TYR A 146 -14.30 1.72 6.93
C TYR A 146 -13.57 0.89 7.97
N VAL A 147 -12.44 0.32 7.56
CA VAL A 147 -11.67 -0.61 8.38
C VAL A 147 -10.33 0.00 8.72
N ASP A 148 -10.05 0.13 10.02
CA ASP A 148 -8.70 0.45 10.49
C ASP A 148 -7.76 -0.70 10.14
N ALA A 149 -6.60 -0.41 9.56
CA ALA A 149 -5.64 -1.45 9.23
C ALA A 149 -4.19 -0.95 9.34
N ILE A 150 -3.31 -1.80 9.84
CA ILE A 150 -1.87 -1.55 9.91
C ILE A 150 -1.16 -2.76 9.34
N ALA A 151 -0.19 -2.53 8.46
CA ALA A 151 0.77 -3.54 8.02
C ALA A 151 2.19 -3.07 8.38
N ALA A 152 3.02 -3.97 8.89
CA ALA A 152 4.42 -3.71 9.21
C ALA A 152 5.29 -4.85 8.68
N TRP A 153 6.47 -4.52 8.17
CA TRP A 153 7.42 -5.50 7.64
C TRP A 153 8.85 -4.95 7.64
N VAL A 154 9.83 -5.85 7.52
CA VAL A 154 11.23 -5.47 7.33
C VAL A 154 11.61 -5.69 5.87
N GLN A 155 12.18 -4.66 5.25
CA GLN A 155 12.68 -4.72 3.87
C GLN A 155 14.03 -3.99 3.79
N ALA A 156 15.03 -4.65 3.20
CA ALA A 156 16.41 -4.15 3.13
C ALA A 156 16.98 -3.75 4.53
N GLY A 157 16.58 -4.45 5.59
CA GLY A 157 17.00 -4.17 6.97
C GLY A 157 16.24 -3.04 7.66
N GLU A 158 15.35 -2.33 6.97
CA GLU A 158 14.56 -1.24 7.52
C GLU A 158 13.13 -1.68 7.87
N LEU A 159 12.63 -1.21 9.01
CA LEU A 159 11.22 -1.37 9.37
C LEU A 159 10.36 -0.43 8.50
N ARG A 160 9.45 -1.03 7.74
CA ARG A 160 8.43 -0.37 6.92
C ARG A 160 7.05 -0.56 7.56
N GLU A 161 6.18 0.42 7.35
CA GLU A 161 4.83 0.39 7.91
C GLU A 161 3.84 1.15 7.01
N ILE A 162 2.63 0.62 6.87
CA ILE A 162 1.46 1.30 6.30
C ILE A 162 0.38 1.37 7.37
N ARG A 163 -0.15 2.57 7.62
CA ARG A 163 -1.27 2.80 8.53
C ARG A 163 -2.46 3.38 7.78
N LYS A 164 -3.57 2.66 7.79
CA LYS A 164 -4.87 3.05 7.22
C LYS A 164 -5.83 3.33 8.36
N ILE A 165 -5.68 4.52 8.94
CA ILE A 165 -6.42 4.99 10.12
C ILE A 165 -6.91 6.42 9.92
N ARG A 166 -7.83 6.88 10.76
CA ARG A 166 -8.15 8.31 10.84
C ARG A 166 -6.97 9.06 11.46
N LYS A 167 -6.53 10.14 10.80
CA LYS A 167 -5.50 11.06 11.30
C LYS A 167 -5.97 12.51 11.17
N LYS A 168 -5.16 13.44 11.68
CA LYS A 168 -5.35 14.87 11.43
C LYS A 168 -4.18 15.38 10.60
N ILE A 169 -4.49 16.10 9.52
CA ILE A 169 -3.51 16.83 8.71
C ILE A 169 -3.84 18.31 8.87
N ASP A 170 -2.89 19.10 9.36
CA ASP A 170 -3.07 20.53 9.64
C ASP A 170 -4.31 20.87 10.49
N GLY A 171 -4.61 20.00 11.45
CA GLY A 171 -5.77 20.14 12.34
C GLY A 171 -7.10 19.66 11.75
N ALA A 172 -7.19 19.39 10.45
CA ALA A 172 -8.36 18.85 9.79
C ALA A 172 -8.41 17.32 9.86
N PRO A 173 -9.59 16.69 10.06
CA PRO A 173 -9.73 15.24 10.04
C PRO A 173 -9.46 14.71 8.62
N PHE A 174 -8.64 13.67 8.53
CA PHE A 174 -8.31 12.98 7.29
C PHE A 174 -8.49 11.47 7.52
N ASP A 175 -9.37 10.83 6.76
CA ASP A 175 -9.72 9.42 6.95
C ASP A 175 -9.01 8.54 5.90
N GLU A 176 -7.96 7.83 6.30
CA GLU A 176 -7.22 6.90 5.43
C GLU A 176 -7.63 5.45 5.63
N ARG A 177 -8.69 5.18 6.38
CA ARG A 177 -9.15 3.80 6.61
C ARG A 177 -9.54 3.14 5.29
N ILE A 178 -9.42 1.82 5.25
CA ILE A 178 -9.75 1.07 4.05
C ILE A 178 -11.26 1.10 3.85
N ALA A 179 -11.69 1.75 2.77
CA ALA A 179 -13.09 1.78 2.36
C ALA A 179 -13.46 0.49 1.61
N VAL A 180 -14.54 -0.13 2.05
CA VAL A 180 -15.11 -1.36 1.50
C VAL A 180 -16.58 -1.13 1.22
N ARG A 181 -17.01 -1.26 -0.04
CA ARG A 181 -18.43 -1.26 -0.38
C ARG A 181 -19.11 -2.51 0.19
N VAL A 182 -20.19 -2.30 0.93
CA VAL A 182 -20.98 -3.36 1.57
C VAL A 182 -22.16 -3.71 0.69
N ASN A 183 -22.13 -4.92 0.14
CA ASN A 183 -23.23 -5.43 -0.68
C ASN A 183 -24.26 -6.17 0.17
N ALA A 184 -25.47 -6.36 -0.36
CA ALA A 184 -26.53 -7.11 0.33
C ALA A 184 -26.05 -8.53 0.69
N GLY A 185 -26.27 -8.95 1.95
CA GLY A 185 -25.84 -10.25 2.46
C GLY A 185 -24.35 -10.36 2.80
N MET A 186 -23.59 -9.27 2.75
CA MET A 186 -22.18 -9.26 3.09
C MET A 186 -21.97 -9.15 4.61
N GLY A 187 -21.44 -10.22 5.22
CA GLY A 187 -21.09 -10.25 6.64
C GLY A 187 -19.75 -9.56 6.95
N GLU A 188 -19.47 -9.37 8.25
CA GLU A 188 -18.23 -8.73 8.73
C GLU A 188 -16.96 -9.43 8.23
N ASP A 189 -16.95 -10.76 8.15
CA ASP A 189 -15.82 -11.53 7.64
C ASP A 189 -15.47 -11.19 6.19
N ALA A 190 -16.49 -10.99 5.35
CA ALA A 190 -16.29 -10.57 3.97
C ALA A 190 -15.73 -9.15 3.90
N ILE A 191 -16.15 -8.27 4.81
CA ILE A 191 -15.66 -6.88 4.90
C ILE A 191 -14.18 -6.89 5.29
N ARG A 192 -13.83 -7.61 6.36
CA ARG A 192 -12.45 -7.78 6.82
C ARG A 192 -11.59 -8.44 5.75
N GLY A 193 -12.10 -9.46 5.05
CA GLY A 193 -11.41 -10.13 3.95
C GLY A 193 -11.06 -9.18 2.79
N LYS A 194 -12.01 -8.32 2.37
CA LYS A 194 -11.75 -7.30 1.35
C LYS A 194 -10.74 -6.25 1.84
N ALA A 195 -10.85 -5.83 3.10
CA ALA A 195 -9.90 -4.87 3.69
C ALA A 195 -8.47 -5.43 3.73
N VAL A 196 -8.29 -6.69 4.16
CA VAL A 196 -6.98 -7.36 4.15
C VAL A 196 -6.41 -7.45 2.74
N ARG A 197 -7.23 -7.80 1.74
CA ARG A 197 -6.77 -7.84 0.34
C ARG A 197 -6.26 -6.48 -0.11
N LYS A 198 -7.04 -5.40 0.10
CA LYS A 198 -6.66 -4.03 -0.29
C LYS A 198 -5.34 -3.62 0.40
N LEU A 199 -5.19 -3.91 1.69
CA LEU A 199 -3.94 -3.64 2.42
C LEU A 199 -2.75 -4.41 1.84
N LEU A 200 -2.90 -5.72 1.59
CA LEU A 200 -1.84 -6.55 1.03
C LEU A 200 -1.42 -6.10 -0.38
N ALA A 201 -2.39 -5.71 -1.22
CA ALA A 201 -2.12 -5.16 -2.54
C ALA A 201 -1.28 -3.88 -2.45
N GLU A 202 -1.60 -3.00 -1.49
CA GLU A 202 -0.85 -1.78 -1.28
C GLU A 202 0.56 -2.05 -0.73
N VAL A 203 0.71 -2.97 0.23
CA VAL A 203 2.02 -3.43 0.71
C VAL A 203 2.86 -3.93 -0.47
N TRP A 204 2.29 -4.79 -1.33
CA TRP A 204 3.01 -5.35 -2.47
C TRP A 204 3.44 -4.26 -3.46
N LYS A 205 2.53 -3.33 -3.78
CA LYS A 205 2.82 -2.16 -4.64
C LYS A 205 3.93 -1.30 -4.05
N THR A 206 3.88 -0.98 -2.75
CA THR A 206 4.89 -0.19 -2.06
C THR A 206 6.24 -0.90 -2.00
N ALA A 207 6.25 -2.21 -1.74
CA ALA A 207 7.47 -2.99 -1.60
C ALA A 207 8.18 -3.24 -2.93
N THR A 208 7.44 -3.40 -4.03
CA THR A 208 8.01 -3.77 -5.34
C THR A 208 8.10 -2.62 -6.33
N GLY A 209 7.37 -1.53 -6.08
CA GLY A 209 7.20 -0.44 -7.05
C GLY A 209 6.36 -0.83 -8.28
N ILE A 210 5.81 -2.06 -8.31
CA ILE A 210 4.92 -2.51 -9.38
C ILE A 210 3.54 -1.91 -9.13
N THR A 211 3.14 -0.95 -9.97
CA THR A 211 1.74 -0.59 -10.12
C THR A 211 1.03 -1.74 -10.83
N THR A 212 0.26 -2.51 -10.06
CA THR A 212 -0.82 -3.30 -10.64
C THR A 212 -1.93 -2.30 -10.95
N ASP A 213 -1.96 -1.80 -12.19
CA ASP A 213 -3.10 -1.03 -12.69
C ASP A 213 -4.27 -2.01 -12.91
N GLU A 214 -4.74 -2.62 -11.82
CA GLU A 214 -6.09 -3.13 -11.82
C GLU A 214 -6.99 -1.91 -12.04
N PRO A 215 -7.91 -1.93 -13.00
CA PRO A 215 -8.83 -0.83 -13.12
C PRO A 215 -9.55 -0.69 -11.78
N ASP A 216 -9.29 0.41 -11.07
CA ASP A 216 -9.90 0.85 -9.79
C ASP A 216 -11.44 1.01 -9.89
N THR A 217 -12.06 0.47 -10.95
CA THR A 217 -13.46 0.64 -11.34
C THR A 217 -14.36 -0.53 -10.94
N ILE A 218 -13.89 -1.51 -10.16
CA ILE A 218 -14.80 -2.49 -9.53
C ILE A 218 -15.35 -1.97 -8.19
N ASP A 219 -14.78 -0.91 -7.62
CA ASP A 219 -15.33 -0.11 -6.51
C ASP A 219 -15.17 1.39 -6.84
N ALA A 220 -15.81 1.87 -7.92
CA ALA A 220 -15.87 3.30 -8.21
C ALA A 220 -16.75 4.02 -7.18
N ASP A 221 -16.14 4.58 -6.14
CA ASP A 221 -16.60 5.76 -5.39
C ASP A 221 -15.39 6.39 -4.66
N ALA A 222 -14.53 7.05 -5.45
CA ALA A 222 -13.79 8.28 -5.11
C ALA A 222 -12.72 8.60 -6.18
N PHE A 223 -13.16 8.99 -7.38
CA PHE A 223 -12.36 9.89 -8.22
C PHE A 223 -13.05 11.25 -8.20
N VAL A 224 -12.59 12.16 -7.34
CA VAL A 224 -12.67 13.58 -7.66
C VAL A 224 -11.38 13.90 -8.40
N VAL A 225 -11.42 13.70 -9.72
CA VAL A 225 -10.47 14.35 -10.60
C VAL A 225 -11.21 15.56 -11.16
N ASP A 226 -10.93 16.72 -10.59
CA ASP A 226 -11.27 17.98 -11.22
C ASP A 226 -10.38 18.15 -12.45
N HIS A 227 -10.93 17.89 -13.63
CA HIS A 227 -10.34 18.29 -14.89
C HIS A 227 -10.85 19.68 -15.28
N GLY A 228 -10.44 20.67 -14.50
CA GLY A 228 -10.50 22.08 -14.82
C GLY A 228 -9.11 22.61 -15.15
N GLN A 229 -8.88 22.90 -16.42
CA GLN A 229 -7.62 23.41 -16.95
C GLN A 229 -7.18 24.70 -16.26
N HIS A 230 -6.02 24.67 -15.60
CA HIS A 230 -4.98 25.70 -15.77
C HIS A 230 -3.62 25.07 -15.47
N LEU A 231 -2.84 24.87 -16.53
CA LEU A 231 -1.38 24.82 -16.42
C LEU A 231 -0.93 26.18 -15.87
N LEU A 232 -0.57 26.22 -14.58
CA LEU A 232 0.35 27.23 -14.06
C LEU A 232 1.70 26.56 -13.86
N PHE A 233 2.34 26.25 -15.00
CA PHE A 233 3.78 26.41 -15.03
C PHE A 233 4.03 27.91 -15.10
N ASP A 234 4.14 28.56 -13.95
CA ASP A 234 4.92 29.78 -13.89
C ASP A 234 6.36 29.35 -13.61
N THR A 235 7.15 29.38 -14.67
CA THR A 235 8.60 29.23 -14.64
C THR A 235 9.20 30.44 -13.95
N GLN A 236 9.22 30.41 -12.63
CA GLN A 236 10.32 30.99 -11.86
C GLN A 236 11.01 29.85 -11.13
N PRO A 237 12.36 29.81 -11.13
CA PRO A 237 13.09 28.80 -10.39
C PRO A 237 12.60 28.83 -8.95
N TRP A 238 12.11 27.69 -8.49
CA TRP A 238 11.79 27.47 -7.10
C TRP A 238 13.07 27.81 -6.31
N GLN A 239 13.07 28.95 -5.62
CA GLN A 239 14.01 29.19 -4.56
C GLN A 239 13.56 28.29 -3.42
N ASP A 240 14.45 27.41 -2.97
CA ASP A 240 14.23 26.52 -1.86
C ASP A 240 13.87 27.33 -0.59
N GLU A 241 12.59 27.57 -0.35
CA GLU A 241 12.06 27.81 1.00
C GLU A 241 11.50 26.49 1.54
N ALA A 242 12.39 25.51 1.71
CA ALA A 242 12.32 24.45 2.73
C ALA A 242 13.48 23.46 2.58
N ALA A 243 14.68 23.93 2.21
CA ALA A 243 15.91 23.24 2.52
C ALA A 243 16.37 23.67 3.93
N GLU A 244 15.61 23.33 4.97
CA GLU A 244 16.12 23.39 6.35
C GLU A 244 15.31 22.46 7.27
N ASN A 245 15.50 21.16 7.06
CA ASN A 245 15.50 20.21 8.18
C ASN A 245 16.85 19.50 8.21
N GLN A 246 17.91 20.29 8.16
CA GLN A 246 19.13 19.95 8.87
C GLN A 246 18.94 20.54 10.27
N GLN A 247 19.14 19.74 11.31
CA GLN A 247 19.20 20.22 12.69
C GLN A 247 20.26 21.32 12.78
N ALA A 248 19.82 22.57 12.67
CA ALA A 248 20.66 23.70 13.01
C ALA A 248 20.83 23.67 14.55
N PRO A 249 22.06 23.78 15.07
CA PRO A 249 22.24 24.06 16.49
C PRO A 249 21.43 25.32 16.83
N PRO A 250 20.82 25.41 18.02
CA PRO A 250 20.09 26.60 18.42
C PRO A 250 20.97 27.83 18.19
N ASP A 251 20.42 28.80 17.46
CA ASP A 251 21.00 30.11 17.24
C ASP A 251 21.62 30.63 18.55
N ALA A 252 22.78 31.28 18.50
CA ALA A 252 23.54 31.68 19.71
C ALA A 252 22.66 32.51 20.67
N ASP A 253 21.72 33.27 20.12
CA ASP A 253 20.73 34.04 20.85
C ASP A 253 19.67 33.16 21.56
N GLN A 254 19.25 32.04 20.94
CA GLN A 254 18.35 31.07 21.56
C GLN A 254 19.04 30.28 22.67
N VAL A 255 20.32 29.94 22.51
CA VAL A 255 21.12 29.30 23.57
C VAL A 255 21.22 30.20 24.79
N ALA A 256 21.52 31.50 24.59
CA ALA A 256 21.60 32.47 25.66
C ALA A 256 20.25 32.65 26.39
N LEU A 257 19.14 32.69 25.65
CA LEU A 257 17.80 32.79 26.23
C LEU A 257 17.39 31.52 27.00
N ILE A 258 17.70 30.34 26.47
CA ILE A 258 17.47 29.07 27.19
C ILE A 258 18.28 29.04 28.49
N ALA A 259 19.56 29.44 28.44
CA ALA A 259 20.42 29.53 29.63
C ALA A 259 19.90 30.54 30.67
N GLU A 260 19.31 31.67 30.24
CA GLU A 260 18.66 32.64 31.13
C GLU A 260 17.50 31.98 31.89
N TYR A 261 16.64 31.23 31.20
CA TYR A 261 15.52 30.52 31.82
C TYR A 261 15.97 29.33 32.66
N GLU A 262 17.02 28.62 32.27
CA GLU A 262 17.64 27.56 33.06
C GLU A 262 18.15 28.09 34.40
N LYS A 263 18.83 29.25 34.40
CA LYS A 263 19.28 29.93 35.63
C LYS A 263 18.10 30.31 36.53
N LYS A 264 17.04 30.92 35.98
CA LYS A 264 15.82 31.25 36.73
C LYS A 264 15.15 30.01 37.35
N LEU A 265 15.16 28.89 36.63
CA LEU A 265 14.64 27.62 37.13
C LEU A 265 15.54 27.02 38.23
N ALA A 266 16.86 27.17 38.12
CA ALA A 266 17.82 26.73 39.14
C ALA A 266 17.68 27.55 40.44
N GLU A 267 17.38 28.84 40.34
CA GLU A 267 17.12 29.74 41.48
C GLU A 267 15.79 29.45 42.19
N CYS A 268 14.88 28.69 41.57
CA CYS A 268 13.67 28.24 42.24
C CYS A 268 14.01 27.20 43.32
N THR A 269 13.83 27.57 44.58
CA THR A 269 13.98 26.69 45.76
C THR A 269 12.69 25.98 46.16
N GLU A 270 11.55 26.49 45.69
CA GLU A 270 10.23 25.93 46.00
C GLU A 270 9.48 25.57 44.72
N ARG A 271 8.75 24.45 44.76
CA ARG A 271 7.98 23.93 43.62
C ARG A 271 6.95 24.92 43.08
N ALA A 272 6.38 25.76 43.95
CA ALA A 272 5.40 26.78 43.59
C ALA A 272 5.99 27.83 42.62
N HIS A 273 7.29 28.14 42.73
CA HIS A 273 7.95 29.17 41.93
C HIS A 273 8.35 28.70 40.53
N VAL A 274 8.39 27.38 40.28
CA VAL A 274 8.73 26.82 38.96
C VAL A 274 7.63 27.06 37.92
N GLY A 275 6.36 27.10 38.32
CA GLY A 275 5.23 27.33 37.41
C GLY A 275 5.17 28.72 36.77
N PRO A 276 5.32 29.79 37.56
CA PRO A 276 5.43 31.15 37.03
C PRO A 276 6.56 31.30 35.99
N VAL A 277 7.74 30.73 36.22
CA VAL A 277 8.88 30.80 35.29
C VAL A 277 8.60 30.07 33.97
N ALA A 278 7.98 28.89 34.02
CA ALA A 278 7.58 28.16 32.82
C ALA A 278 6.49 28.90 32.01
N LYS A 279 5.55 29.55 32.70
CA LYS A 279 4.50 30.36 32.07
C LYS A 279 5.09 31.62 31.41
N GLN A 280 6.08 32.23 32.04
CA GLN A 280 6.82 33.37 31.48
C GLN A 280 7.54 32.97 30.18
N ALA A 281 8.22 31.81 30.17
CA ALA A 281 8.87 31.30 28.95
C ALA A 281 7.87 31.00 27.83
N GLY A 282 6.67 30.48 28.16
CA GLY A 282 5.60 30.24 27.18
C GLY A 282 5.11 31.52 26.48
N GLY A 283 5.08 32.63 27.23
CA GLY A 283 4.67 33.94 26.73
C GLY A 283 5.78 34.80 26.11
N ASP A 284 7.06 34.39 26.24
CA ASP A 284 8.19 35.16 25.70
C ASP A 284 8.22 35.05 24.17
N THR A 285 8.08 36.18 23.48
CA THR A 285 8.10 36.23 22.01
C THR A 285 9.51 36.09 21.43
N ARG A 286 10.55 36.18 22.28
CA ARG A 286 11.96 35.99 21.88
C ARG A 286 12.35 34.52 21.76
N LEU A 287 11.61 33.62 22.38
CA LEU A 287 11.84 32.17 22.28
C LEU A 287 11.11 31.59 21.08
N THR A 288 11.80 30.77 20.29
CA THR A 288 11.16 29.96 19.26
C THR A 288 10.26 28.88 19.88
N GLY A 289 9.36 28.30 19.07
CA GLY A 289 8.50 27.20 19.52
C GLY A 289 9.29 25.99 20.06
N GLU A 290 10.50 25.75 19.54
CA GLU A 290 11.38 24.67 20.00
C GLU A 290 12.08 25.02 21.31
N SER A 291 12.63 26.23 21.45
CA SER A 291 13.24 26.69 22.70
C SER A 291 12.22 26.70 23.86
N LYS A 292 10.95 27.01 23.59
CA LYS A 292 9.86 26.91 24.58
C LYS A 292 9.65 25.47 25.06
N LYS A 293 9.76 24.48 24.18
CA LYS A 293 9.65 23.06 24.54
C LYS A 293 10.82 22.64 25.44
N VAL A 294 12.04 23.10 25.14
CA VAL A 294 13.24 22.84 25.96
C VAL A 294 13.06 23.40 27.38
N VAL A 295 12.69 24.68 27.52
CA VAL A 295 12.46 25.31 28.83
C VAL A 295 11.32 24.63 29.61
N SER A 296 10.25 24.21 28.92
CA SER A 296 9.16 23.44 29.54
C SER A 296 9.63 22.07 30.06
N GLY A 297 10.55 21.41 29.34
CA GLY A 297 11.23 20.19 29.78
C GLY A 297 12.05 20.42 31.05
N LEU A 298 12.89 21.46 31.07
CA LEU A 298 13.70 21.85 32.22
C LEU A 298 12.84 22.17 33.45
N ALA A 299 11.73 22.89 33.28
CA ALA A 299 10.80 23.19 34.37
C ALA A 299 10.13 21.94 34.94
N THR A 300 9.80 20.98 34.06
CA THR A 300 9.25 19.68 34.48
C THR A 300 10.26 18.89 35.29
N GLN A 301 11.52 18.87 34.85
CA GLN A 301 12.61 18.21 35.55
C GLN A 301 12.86 18.85 36.92
N ARG A 302 12.97 20.19 36.99
CA ARG A 302 13.19 20.93 38.24
C ARG A 302 12.08 20.70 39.27
N ARG A 303 10.82 20.61 38.85
CA ARG A 303 9.71 20.27 39.76
C ARG A 303 9.87 18.88 40.39
N ARG A 304 10.37 17.90 39.63
CA ARG A 304 10.63 16.56 40.15
C ARG A 304 11.76 16.57 41.17
N ASP A 305 12.82 17.32 40.88
CA ASP A 305 14.00 17.39 41.75
C ASP A 305 13.70 18.06 43.10
N LEU A 306 12.82 19.07 43.14
CA LEU A 306 12.36 19.70 44.38
C LEU A 306 11.29 18.90 45.15
N THR A 307 10.90 17.72 44.66
CA THR A 307 9.94 16.81 45.32
C THR A 307 10.67 15.67 46.07
N LYS A 308 12.00 15.55 45.93
CA LYS A 308 12.86 14.68 46.74
C LYS A 308 13.50 15.48 47.86
#